data_AF-A0A2H3CQA4-F1
#
_entry.id   AF-A0A2H3CQA4-F1
#
_cell.length_a   1.000
_cell.length_b   1.000
_cell.length_c   1.000
_cell.angle_alpha   90.00
_cell.angle_beta   90.00
_cell.angle_gamma   90.00
#
_symmetry.space_group_name_H-M   'P 1'
#
loop_
_entity.id
_entity.type
_entity.pdbx_description
1 polymer ?
#
loop_
_entity_poly.entity_id
_entity_poly.type
_entity_poly.pdbx_seq_one_letter_code
_entity_poly.pdbx_strand_id
1 'polypeptide(L)'
;CLMEKHEVETAGDAADVAQRLHIVTHKKRCNCACSVCHHDRLQGGCNNPHKCMLAVEKVLDCLTEKWNPRRPDQDDGLALTPEDKTRNEEARETNGRIRFNPDIDSESLLTDRVRVFTSGWDTCSRPAMRETCTITDDVPEVAISIAYTDSSAYNNGTVDAQAGAGVWFGDDDARNIF
;
A
#
# COMPACT_ATOMS: atom_id res chain seq x y z
N CYS A 1 -0.41 3.59 -27.76
CA CYS A 1 1.03 3.84 -27.45
C CYS A 1 1.38 3.57 -25.99
N LEU A 2 0.88 4.32 -25.00
CA LEU A 2 1.19 4.02 -23.58
C LEU A 2 0.71 2.61 -23.19
N MET A 3 -0.55 2.30 -23.48
CA MET A 3 -1.11 0.95 -23.25
C MET A 3 -0.43 -0.10 -24.15
N GLU A 4 -0.34 0.13 -25.46
CA GLU A 4 0.08 -0.93 -26.40
C GLU A 4 1.60 -1.17 -26.53
N LYS A 5 2.45 -0.18 -26.21
CA LYS A 5 3.91 -0.24 -26.46
C LYS A 5 4.74 -0.15 -25.19
N HIS A 6 4.16 0.43 -24.14
CA HIS A 6 4.78 0.51 -22.82
C HIS A 6 4.00 -0.31 -21.78
N GLU A 7 2.94 -1.01 -22.20
CA GLU A 7 2.15 -1.94 -21.37
C GLU A 7 1.66 -1.31 -20.07
N VAL A 8 1.29 -0.02 -20.13
CA VAL A 8 0.76 0.70 -18.97
C VAL A 8 -0.70 0.30 -18.76
N GLU A 9 -0.95 -0.48 -17.71
CA GLU A 9 -2.31 -0.92 -17.31
C GLU A 9 -2.72 -0.33 -15.96
N THR A 10 -1.77 -0.09 -15.07
CA THR A 10 -1.99 0.39 -13.71
C THR A 10 -1.37 1.77 -13.46
N ALA A 11 -1.78 2.42 -12.36
CA ALA A 11 -1.12 3.63 -11.90
C ALA A 11 0.35 3.39 -11.51
N GLY A 12 0.68 2.16 -11.06
CA GLY A 12 2.06 1.75 -10.78
C GLY A 12 2.92 1.74 -12.05
N ASP A 13 2.45 1.09 -13.12
CA ASP A 13 3.16 1.06 -14.41
C ASP A 13 3.36 2.47 -14.96
N ALA A 14 2.36 3.33 -14.78
CA ALA A 14 2.47 4.75 -15.11
C ALA A 14 3.59 5.43 -14.29
N ALA A 15 3.64 5.22 -12.97
CA ALA A 15 4.71 5.76 -12.13
C ALA A 15 6.10 5.30 -12.59
N ASP A 16 6.24 4.02 -12.93
CA ASP A 16 7.49 3.44 -13.43
C ASP A 16 7.93 4.07 -14.75
N VAL A 17 7.00 4.33 -15.67
CA VAL A 17 7.29 5.02 -16.93
C VAL A 17 7.70 6.47 -16.70
N ALA A 18 7.01 7.19 -15.81
CA ALA A 18 7.31 8.56 -15.44
C ALA A 18 8.71 8.70 -14.80
N GLN A 19 9.07 7.78 -13.90
CA GLN A 19 10.35 7.78 -13.18
C GLN A 19 11.56 7.80 -14.12
N ARG A 20 11.42 7.25 -15.34
CA ARG A 20 12.46 7.25 -16.39
C ARG A 20 12.92 8.65 -16.79
N LEU A 21 12.11 9.69 -16.55
CA LEU A 21 12.49 11.10 -16.76
C LEU A 21 13.70 11.52 -15.91
N HIS A 22 13.88 10.88 -14.75
CA HIS A 22 14.91 11.22 -13.77
C HIS A 22 16.18 10.38 -13.91
N ILE A 23 16.23 9.45 -14.87
CA ILE A 23 17.46 8.69 -15.18
C ILE A 23 18.55 9.65 -15.64
N VAL A 24 19.72 9.59 -15.00
CA VAL A 24 20.86 10.51 -15.24
C VAL A 24 21.28 10.56 -16.73
N THR A 25 21.22 9.42 -17.43
CA THR A 25 21.61 9.31 -18.84
C THR A 25 20.51 9.76 -19.81
N HIS A 26 19.31 10.05 -19.32
CA HIS A 26 18.20 10.48 -20.15
C HIS A 26 18.36 11.91 -20.66
N LYS A 27 17.80 12.19 -21.84
CA LYS A 27 17.83 13.49 -22.52
C LYS A 27 16.45 13.76 -23.12
N LYS A 28 16.02 15.02 -23.06
CA LYS A 28 14.69 15.50 -23.52
C LYS A 28 14.58 15.54 -25.05
N ARG A 29 14.65 14.37 -25.71
CA ARG A 29 14.58 14.20 -27.17
C ARG A 29 13.98 12.86 -27.56
N CYS A 30 13.39 12.77 -28.76
CA CYS A 30 12.73 11.55 -29.25
C CYS A 30 13.68 10.36 -29.44
N ASN A 31 14.95 10.62 -29.79
CA ASN A 31 15.98 9.63 -30.07
C ASN A 31 17.02 9.51 -28.93
N CYS A 32 16.60 9.68 -27.68
CA CYS A 32 17.49 9.54 -26.53
C CYS A 32 18.23 8.19 -26.56
N ALA A 33 19.54 8.20 -26.30
CA ALA A 33 20.41 7.03 -26.42
C ALA A 33 20.50 6.20 -25.13
N CYS A 34 19.77 6.58 -24.06
CA CYS A 34 19.73 5.78 -22.85
C CYS A 34 19.12 4.40 -23.14
N SER A 35 19.52 3.39 -22.36
CA SER A 35 19.10 1.99 -22.54
C SER A 35 17.58 1.84 -22.60
N VAL A 36 16.86 2.53 -21.71
CA VAL A 36 15.40 2.46 -21.63
C VAL A 36 14.72 3.03 -22.87
N CYS A 37 15.09 4.24 -23.30
CA CYS A 37 14.53 4.81 -24.54
C CYS A 37 14.91 3.99 -25.78
N HIS A 38 16.11 3.41 -25.79
CA HIS A 38 16.54 2.55 -26.89
C HIS A 38 15.70 1.27 -26.96
N HIS A 39 15.45 0.64 -25.81
CA HIS A 39 14.57 -0.52 -25.69
C HIS A 39 13.14 -0.20 -26.12
N ASP A 40 12.55 0.89 -25.61
CA ASP A 40 11.19 1.32 -25.97
C ASP A 40 11.03 1.54 -27.48
N ARG A 41 12.08 2.02 -28.17
CA ARG A 41 12.07 2.20 -29.62
C ARG A 41 12.23 0.90 -30.38
N LEU A 42 13.22 0.08 -30.03
CA LEU A 42 13.55 -1.12 -30.80
C LEU A 42 12.62 -2.31 -30.52
N GLN A 43 12.26 -2.52 -29.26
CA GLN A 43 11.43 -3.65 -28.84
C GLN A 43 9.96 -3.26 -28.79
N GLY A 44 9.65 -2.12 -28.17
CA GLY A 44 8.27 -1.62 -28.07
C GLY A 44 7.77 -0.88 -29.33
N GLY A 45 8.65 -0.57 -30.29
CA GLY A 45 8.27 0.18 -31.49
C GLY A 45 7.80 1.61 -31.22
N CYS A 46 8.14 2.20 -30.08
CA CYS A 46 7.76 3.57 -29.73
C CYS A 46 8.55 4.58 -30.58
N ASN A 47 7.89 5.61 -31.12
CA ASN A 47 8.59 6.62 -31.94
C ASN A 47 9.19 7.75 -31.11
N ASN A 48 8.68 7.98 -29.90
CA ASN A 48 9.11 9.07 -29.04
C ASN A 48 8.88 8.74 -27.56
N PRO A 49 9.77 7.95 -26.95
CA PRO A 49 9.64 7.55 -25.54
C PRO A 49 9.56 8.75 -24.59
N HIS A 50 10.31 9.83 -24.88
CA HIS A 50 10.26 11.03 -24.04
C HIS A 50 8.86 11.66 -23.99
N LYS A 51 8.16 11.73 -25.13
CA LYS A 51 6.79 12.25 -25.18
C LYS A 51 5.82 11.35 -24.41
N CYS A 52 6.02 10.04 -24.46
CA CYS A 52 5.24 9.08 -23.67
C CYS A 52 5.44 9.29 -22.17
N MET A 53 6.68 9.42 -21.70
CA MET A 53 6.96 9.72 -20.29
C MET A 53 6.30 11.03 -19.84
N LEU A 54 6.39 12.11 -20.63
CA LEU A 54 5.73 13.38 -20.31
C LEU A 54 4.20 13.29 -20.32
N ALA A 55 3.62 12.43 -21.15
CA ALA A 55 2.18 12.22 -21.17
C ALA A 55 1.73 11.50 -19.89
N VAL A 56 2.50 10.51 -19.43
CA VAL A 56 2.23 9.81 -18.18
C VAL A 56 2.39 10.71 -16.98
N GLU A 57 3.46 11.52 -16.92
CA GLU A 57 3.67 12.50 -15.84
C GLU A 57 2.42 13.40 -15.66
N LYS A 58 1.89 13.93 -16.77
CA LYS A 58 0.68 14.75 -16.75
C LYS A 58 -0.56 14.00 -16.26
N VAL A 59 -0.68 12.71 -16.53
CA VAL A 59 -1.79 11.89 -16.03
C VAL A 59 -1.65 11.69 -14.53
N LEU A 60 -0.44 11.40 -14.05
CA LEU A 60 -0.15 11.23 -12.62
C LEU A 60 -0.32 12.53 -11.83
N ASP A 61 -0.07 13.69 -12.45
CA ASP A 61 -0.29 15.01 -11.84
C ASP A 61 -1.78 15.33 -11.60
N CYS A 62 -2.69 14.62 -12.27
CA CYS A 62 -4.14 14.75 -12.04
C CYS A 62 -4.63 13.90 -10.85
N LEU A 63 -3.80 13.01 -10.31
CA LEU A 63 -4.18 12.16 -9.17
C LEU A 63 -4.12 12.96 -7.87
N THR A 64 -5.18 12.88 -7.06
CA THR A 64 -5.12 13.37 -5.67
C THR A 64 -4.08 12.59 -4.88
N GLU A 65 -3.52 13.19 -3.83
CA GLU A 65 -2.50 12.56 -2.99
C GLU A 65 -2.86 11.13 -2.55
N LYS A 66 -4.13 10.89 -2.18
CA LYS A 66 -4.64 9.56 -1.79
C LYS A 66 -4.40 8.45 -2.83
N TRP A 67 -4.42 8.80 -4.11
CA TRP A 67 -4.32 7.84 -5.22
C TRP A 67 -2.99 7.96 -5.96
N ASN A 68 -2.08 8.83 -5.52
CA ASN A 68 -0.83 9.08 -6.22
C ASN A 68 0.21 8.02 -5.82
N PRO A 69 0.61 7.12 -6.73
CA PRO A 69 1.58 6.05 -6.45
C PRO A 69 3.00 6.57 -6.21
N ARG A 70 3.27 7.85 -6.53
CA ARG A 70 4.57 8.49 -6.25
C ARG A 70 4.72 8.91 -4.79
N ARG A 71 3.65 8.80 -3.99
CA ARG A 71 3.68 9.08 -2.56
C ARG A 71 4.52 8.00 -1.86
N PRO A 72 5.48 8.36 -0.99
CA PRO A 72 6.19 7.38 -0.19
C PRO A 72 5.21 6.65 0.72
N ASP A 73 5.48 5.38 0.98
CA ASP A 73 4.77 4.61 1.99
C ASP A 73 4.94 5.26 3.38
N GLN A 74 4.06 4.89 4.31
CA GLN A 74 4.14 5.38 5.68
C GLN A 74 5.36 4.76 6.39
N ASP A 75 6.45 5.51 6.49
CA ASP A 75 7.59 5.15 7.35
C ASP A 75 7.29 5.56 8.80
N ASP A 76 6.53 4.72 9.49
CA ASP A 76 6.13 4.92 10.88
C ASP A 76 6.93 4.05 11.87
N GLY A 77 7.91 3.29 11.38
CA GLY A 77 8.72 2.37 12.18
C GLY A 77 7.96 1.17 12.75
N LEU A 78 6.73 0.91 12.30
CA LEU A 78 5.92 -0.21 12.77
C LEU A 78 6.06 -1.48 11.91
N ALA A 79 6.68 -1.36 10.73
CA ALA A 79 7.00 -2.49 9.86
C ALA A 79 7.83 -3.54 10.61
N LEU A 80 7.53 -4.82 10.39
CA LEU A 80 8.26 -5.91 11.03
C LEU A 80 9.63 -6.11 10.39
N THR A 81 10.67 -6.26 11.20
CA THR A 81 11.98 -6.71 10.69
C THR A 81 11.91 -8.18 10.27
N PRO A 82 12.88 -8.67 9.46
CA PRO A 82 12.95 -10.10 9.14
C PRO A 82 12.96 -10.98 10.39
N GLU A 83 13.66 -10.56 11.45
CA GLU A 83 13.72 -11.27 12.72
C GLU A 83 12.36 -11.27 13.45
N ASP A 84 11.60 -10.17 13.39
CA ASP A 84 10.22 -10.14 13.90
C ASP A 84 9.32 -11.12 13.15
N LYS A 85 9.45 -11.20 11.83
CA LYS A 85 8.66 -12.13 11.00
C LYS A 85 8.97 -13.59 11.38
N THR A 86 10.24 -13.96 11.53
CA THR A 86 10.64 -15.30 11.99
C THR A 86 10.10 -15.61 13.39
N ARG A 87 10.22 -14.67 14.35
CA ARG A 87 9.66 -14.86 15.70
C ARG A 87 8.14 -15.07 15.69
N ASN A 88 7.43 -14.37 14.79
CA ASN A 88 6.00 -14.54 14.63
C ASN A 88 5.63 -15.93 14.08
N GLU A 89 6.42 -16.49 13.17
CA GLU A 89 6.23 -17.85 12.66
C GLU A 89 6.38 -18.89 13.77
N GLU A 90 7.45 -18.80 14.57
CA GLU A 90 7.66 -19.67 15.74
C GLU A 90 6.54 -19.53 16.79
N ALA A 91 6.08 -18.29 17.03
CA ALA A 91 4.97 -18.02 17.94
C ALA A 91 3.65 -18.66 17.47
N ARG A 92 3.39 -18.74 16.15
CA ARG A 92 2.20 -19.42 15.61
C ARG A 92 2.22 -20.92 15.90
N GLU A 93 3.38 -21.56 15.83
CA GLU A 93 3.52 -23.00 16.10
C GLU A 93 3.41 -23.33 17.59
N THR A 94 3.88 -22.41 18.44
CA THR A 94 3.95 -22.59 19.90
C THR A 94 2.77 -21.99 20.67
N ASN A 95 1.78 -21.41 19.98
CA ASN A 95 0.74 -20.57 20.58
C ASN A 95 1.32 -19.44 21.46
N GLY A 96 2.46 -18.88 21.03
CA GLY A 96 3.12 -17.76 21.64
C GLY A 96 2.50 -16.41 21.25
N ARG A 97 3.09 -15.33 21.77
CA ARG A 97 2.66 -13.96 21.45
C ARG A 97 3.12 -13.58 20.04
N ILE A 98 2.19 -13.13 19.22
CA ILE A 98 2.46 -12.65 17.86
C ILE A 98 2.52 -11.13 17.88
N ARG A 99 3.61 -10.55 17.37
CA ARG A 99 3.70 -9.11 17.13
C ARG A 99 2.84 -8.77 15.92
N PHE A 100 1.88 -7.86 16.07
CA PHE A 100 1.03 -7.42 14.97
C PHE A 100 1.88 -6.82 13.85
N ASN A 101 1.69 -7.32 12.61
CA ASN A 101 2.28 -6.73 11.41
C ASN A 101 1.25 -5.76 10.80
N PRO A 102 1.50 -4.44 10.83
CA PRO A 102 0.59 -3.46 10.25
C PRO A 102 0.77 -3.31 8.73
N ASP A 103 1.75 -4.00 8.14
CA ASP A 103 1.96 -4.02 6.69
C ASP A 103 0.96 -4.96 6.02
N ILE A 104 0.33 -4.46 4.96
CA ILE A 104 -0.59 -5.23 4.13
C ILE A 104 0.20 -5.66 2.87
N ASP A 105 1.18 -6.54 3.04
CA ASP A 105 1.97 -7.14 1.95
C ASP A 105 1.39 -8.51 1.57
N SER A 106 0.19 -8.57 0.98
CA SER A 106 -0.41 -9.88 0.70
C SER A 106 0.09 -10.51 -0.61
N GLU A 107 0.62 -11.74 -0.52
CA GLU A 107 0.83 -12.66 -1.65
C GLU A 107 -0.48 -13.28 -2.21
N SER A 108 -1.64 -12.98 -1.59
CA SER A 108 -2.96 -13.49 -2.00
C SER A 108 -3.71 -12.53 -2.94
N LEU A 109 -4.71 -13.02 -3.66
CA LEU A 109 -5.55 -12.20 -4.55
C LEU A 109 -6.31 -11.12 -3.75
N LEU A 110 -6.37 -9.90 -4.28
CA LEU A 110 -7.08 -8.76 -3.67
C LEU A 110 -8.55 -9.08 -3.34
N THR A 111 -9.17 -9.91 -4.17
CA THR A 111 -10.57 -10.35 -4.01
C THR A 111 -10.83 -11.10 -2.72
N ASP A 112 -9.80 -11.71 -2.13
CA ASP A 112 -9.96 -12.59 -0.96
C ASP A 112 -10.01 -11.80 0.34
N ARG A 113 -9.57 -10.54 0.34
CA ARG A 113 -9.32 -9.78 1.59
C ARG A 113 -9.94 -8.39 1.66
N VAL A 114 -10.27 -7.76 0.54
CA VAL A 114 -10.80 -6.39 0.55
C VAL A 114 -12.27 -6.39 0.15
N ARG A 115 -13.14 -5.98 1.09
CA ARG A 115 -14.53 -5.62 0.79
C ARG A 115 -14.69 -4.12 0.96
N VAL A 116 -15.02 -3.42 -0.12
CA VAL A 116 -15.26 -1.98 -0.12
C VAL A 116 -16.75 -1.73 0.07
N PHE A 117 -17.15 -1.29 1.25
CA PHE A 117 -18.50 -0.83 1.53
C PHE A 117 -18.50 0.70 1.44
N THR A 118 -19.28 1.26 0.51
CA THR A 118 -19.40 2.73 0.38
C THR A 118 -20.88 3.13 0.42
N SER A 119 -21.20 4.12 1.24
CA SER A 119 -22.48 4.83 1.24
C SER A 119 -22.36 6.10 0.39
N GLY A 120 -22.01 5.92 -0.90
CA GLY A 120 -22.17 6.85 -2.04
C GLY A 120 -21.70 8.32 -1.98
N TRP A 121 -21.30 8.92 -0.86
CA TRP A 121 -21.28 10.39 -0.76
C TRP A 121 -20.11 10.99 0.02
N ASP A 122 -19.28 10.21 0.70
CA ASP A 122 -18.15 10.74 1.49
C ASP A 122 -16.81 10.22 0.96
N THR A 123 -16.25 10.90 -0.04
CA THR A 123 -14.92 10.59 -0.59
C THR A 123 -13.88 11.53 0.00
N CYS A 124 -13.26 11.11 1.10
CA CYS A 124 -12.07 11.79 1.61
C CYS A 124 -10.94 11.70 0.57
N SER A 125 -10.43 12.87 0.13
CA SER A 125 -9.30 13.00 -0.80
C SER A 125 -7.93 12.90 -0.13
N ARG A 126 -7.93 12.94 1.22
CA ARG A 126 -6.72 12.73 2.00
C ARG A 126 -6.44 11.23 2.11
N PRO A 127 -5.17 10.81 1.96
CA PRO A 127 -4.80 9.44 2.24
C PRO A 127 -5.13 9.08 3.69
N ALA A 128 -5.51 7.84 3.93
CA ALA A 128 -5.52 7.30 5.28
C ALA A 128 -4.07 7.35 5.81
N MET A 129 -3.89 8.02 6.93
CA MET A 129 -2.59 8.12 7.59
C MET A 129 -2.73 7.57 9.00
N ARG A 130 -1.90 6.59 9.36
CA ARG A 130 -1.61 6.30 10.76
C ARG A 130 -1.01 7.54 11.41
N GLU A 131 -1.49 7.91 12.59
CA GLU A 131 -0.91 9.01 13.35
C GLU A 131 0.51 8.62 13.74
N THR A 132 1.49 9.43 13.35
CA THR A 132 2.86 9.26 13.81
C THR A 132 2.89 9.69 15.27
N CYS A 133 3.04 8.72 16.17
CA CYS A 133 3.37 9.03 17.56
C CYS A 133 4.77 9.65 17.54
N THR A 134 4.85 10.98 17.63
CA THR A 134 6.13 11.63 17.89
C THR A 134 6.55 11.14 19.27
N ILE A 135 7.53 10.24 19.31
CA ILE A 135 8.18 9.84 20.55
C ILE A 135 8.87 11.09 21.07
N THR A 136 8.16 11.90 21.83
CA THR A 136 8.77 12.87 22.73
C THR A 136 9.45 12.05 23.82
N ASP A 137 10.62 12.47 24.29
CA ASP A 137 11.41 11.75 25.31
C ASP A 137 10.65 11.48 26.64
N ASP A 138 9.44 12.01 26.80
CA ASP A 138 8.50 11.80 27.91
C ASP A 138 7.40 10.75 27.66
N VAL A 139 7.47 9.94 26.60
CA VAL A 139 6.52 8.81 26.45
C VAL A 139 6.92 7.73 27.47
N PRO A 140 6.08 7.42 28.48
CA PRO A 140 6.35 6.29 29.37
C PRO A 140 6.50 5.05 28.50
N GLU A 141 7.59 4.29 28.73
CA GLU A 141 7.91 3.00 28.11
C GLU A 141 6.66 2.38 27.51
N VAL A 142 6.56 2.39 26.16
CA VAL A 142 5.33 2.04 25.43
C VAL A 142 4.74 0.80 26.08
N ALA A 143 3.68 0.99 26.86
CA ALA A 143 3.08 -0.10 27.61
C ALA A 143 2.51 -1.03 26.56
N ILE A 144 3.22 -2.11 26.28
CA ILE A 144 2.82 -3.13 25.31
C ILE A 144 1.43 -3.57 25.75
N SER A 145 0.41 -3.08 25.03
CA SER A 145 -0.97 -3.36 25.34
C SER A 145 -1.29 -4.70 24.69
N ILE A 146 -1.46 -5.72 25.52
CA ILE A 146 -1.95 -7.02 25.05
C ILE A 146 -3.44 -6.85 24.78
N ALA A 147 -3.83 -7.11 23.54
CA ALA A 147 -5.22 -7.14 23.12
C ALA A 147 -5.60 -8.57 22.74
N TYR A 148 -6.80 -8.97 23.10
CA TYR A 148 -7.44 -10.20 22.68
C TYR A 148 -8.51 -9.81 21.65
N THR A 149 -8.37 -10.32 20.43
CA THR A 149 -9.29 -10.02 19.34
C THR A 149 -10.09 -11.27 19.02
N ASP A 150 -11.40 -11.13 18.83
CA ASP A 150 -12.24 -12.19 18.29
C ASP A 150 -13.20 -11.63 17.25
N SER A 151 -13.61 -12.47 16.31
CA SER A 151 -14.58 -12.09 15.29
C SER A 151 -15.59 -13.21 15.10
N SER A 152 -16.86 -12.86 15.00
CA SER A 152 -17.94 -13.81 14.75
C SER A 152 -18.77 -13.38 13.55
N ALA A 153 -19.35 -14.36 12.87
CA ALA A 153 -20.23 -14.10 11.74
C ALA A 153 -21.44 -15.04 11.75
N TYR A 154 -22.64 -14.46 11.70
CA TYR A 154 -23.88 -15.15 11.39
C TYR A 154 -24.05 -15.27 9.87
N ASN A 155 -24.61 -16.40 9.42
CA ASN A 155 -24.87 -16.69 8.00
C ASN A 155 -23.64 -16.51 7.09
N ASN A 156 -22.45 -16.90 7.58
CA ASN A 156 -21.21 -16.74 6.85
C ASN A 156 -21.28 -17.42 5.47
N GLY A 157 -20.74 -16.76 4.44
CA GLY A 157 -20.77 -17.23 3.05
C GLY A 157 -22.07 -16.95 2.30
N THR A 158 -23.03 -16.26 2.91
CA THR A 158 -24.28 -15.85 2.25
C THR A 158 -24.34 -14.34 2.01
N VAL A 159 -25.33 -13.89 1.24
CA VAL A 159 -25.59 -12.45 1.03
C VAL A 159 -26.09 -11.74 2.30
N ASP A 160 -26.65 -12.50 3.25
CA ASP A 160 -27.19 -11.99 4.52
C ASP A 160 -26.22 -12.20 5.69
N ALA A 161 -24.92 -12.34 5.38
CA ALA A 161 -23.89 -12.50 6.40
C ALA A 161 -23.80 -11.24 7.29
N GLN A 162 -23.86 -11.45 8.60
CA GLN A 162 -23.68 -10.40 9.61
C GLN A 162 -22.44 -10.72 10.42
N ALA A 163 -21.48 -9.82 10.48
CA ALA A 163 -20.23 -10.03 11.21
C ALA A 163 -20.06 -8.97 12.31
N GLY A 164 -19.47 -9.40 13.42
CA GLY A 164 -19.02 -8.55 14.52
C GLY A 164 -17.57 -8.86 14.85
N ALA A 165 -16.85 -7.87 15.36
CA ALA A 165 -15.48 -8.03 15.85
C ALA A 165 -15.36 -7.33 17.19
N GLY A 166 -14.67 -7.98 18.13
CA GLY A 166 -14.42 -7.47 19.47
C GLY A 166 -12.92 -7.36 19.73
N VAL A 167 -12.54 -6.35 20.52
CA VAL A 167 -11.18 -6.16 21.01
C VAL A 167 -11.24 -5.96 22.52
N TRP A 168 -10.56 -6.81 23.27
CA TRP A 168 -10.55 -6.79 24.73
C TRP A 168 -9.12 -6.61 25.26
N PHE A 169 -8.93 -5.65 26.16
CA PHE A 169 -7.64 -5.29 26.76
C PHE A 169 -7.53 -5.67 28.24
N GLY A 170 -8.67 -5.87 28.92
CA GLY A 170 -8.73 -6.14 30.35
C GLY A 170 -10.11 -5.84 30.94
N ASP A 171 -10.33 -6.24 32.19
CA ASP A 171 -11.54 -5.87 32.93
C ASP A 171 -11.60 -4.34 33.11
N ASP A 172 -12.79 -3.77 32.85
CA ASP A 172 -13.06 -2.33 32.95
C ASP A 172 -12.13 -1.41 32.12
N ASP A 173 -11.42 -1.95 31.12
CA ASP A 173 -10.58 -1.14 30.23
C ASP A 173 -11.45 -0.34 29.25
N ALA A 174 -11.31 0.98 29.27
CA ALA A 174 -12.07 1.90 28.44
C ALA A 174 -11.83 1.73 26.93
N ARG A 175 -10.78 1.00 26.54
CA ARG A 175 -10.45 0.68 25.14
C ARG A 175 -11.19 -0.54 24.60
N ASN A 176 -11.93 -1.27 25.45
CA ASN A 176 -12.69 -2.44 25.01
C ASN A 176 -13.76 -2.08 23.95
N ILE A 177 -13.84 -2.87 22.88
CA ILE A 177 -14.81 -2.74 21.79
C ILE A 177 -15.57 -4.07 21.67
N PHE A 178 -16.91 -4.02 21.61
CA PHE A 178 -17.81 -5.17 21.53
C PHE A 178 -18.70 -5.10 20.29
#